data_AF-A0A817SMY6-F1
#
_entry.id   AF-A0A817SMY6-F1
#
_cell.length_a   1.000
_cell.length_b   1.000
_cell.length_c   1.000
_cell.angle_alpha   90.00
_cell.angle_beta   90.00
_cell.angle_gamma   90.00
#
_symmetry.space_group_name_H-M   'P 1'
#
loop_
_entity.id
_entity.type
_entity.pdbx_description
1 polymer ?
#
loop_
_entity_poly.entity_id
_entity_poly.type
_entity_poly.pdbx_seq_one_letter_code
_entity_poly.pdbx_strand_id
1 'polypeptide(L)'
;MHNKRNYDKVFFSWCPPAGRYPWRFPFIDIFYHDENHTHVWLVGKPSSCPVRREDVFPLVLRPLGPLWLLAPREPMAHFESRSMRAIETGCLAF
;
A
#
# COMPACT_ATOMS: atom_id res chain seq x y z
N MET A 1 28.86 -15.69 0.97
CA MET A 1 27.68 -16.57 0.82
C MET A 1 26.43 -15.71 0.83
N HIS A 2 25.79 -15.49 -0.32
CA HIS A 2 24.58 -14.69 -0.48
C HIS A 2 23.41 -15.68 -0.69
N ASN A 3 22.54 -15.83 0.31
CA ASN A 3 21.53 -16.86 0.31
C ASN A 3 20.34 -16.43 -0.57
N LYS A 4 19.86 -17.33 -1.42
CA LYS A 4 19.06 -17.08 -2.64
C LYS A 4 17.59 -16.64 -2.42
N ARG A 5 17.23 -16.10 -1.26
CA ARG A 5 15.89 -15.57 -0.95
C ARG A 5 16.00 -14.43 0.07
N ASN A 6 16.25 -13.21 -0.41
CA ASN A 6 16.26 -11.99 0.39
C ASN A 6 14.81 -11.54 0.63
N TYR A 7 14.19 -12.05 1.70
CA TYR A 7 12.97 -11.44 2.24
C TYR A 7 13.38 -10.53 3.39
N ASP A 8 13.00 -9.27 3.34
CA ASP A 8 13.11 -8.38 4.48
C ASP A 8 12.13 -8.83 5.57
N LYS A 9 12.62 -8.93 6.80
CA LYS A 9 11.80 -9.30 7.97
C LYS A 9 11.59 -8.08 8.84
N VAL A 10 10.33 -7.76 9.12
CA VAL A 10 9.96 -6.72 10.07
C VAL A 10 9.66 -7.38 11.42
N PHE A 11 10.32 -6.88 12.48
CA PHE A 11 10.09 -7.32 13.85
C PHE A 11 9.54 -6.17 14.67
N PHE A 12 8.56 -6.47 15.53
CA PHE A 12 8.01 -5.51 16.48
C PHE A 12 8.43 -5.91 17.89
N SER A 13 9.01 -4.97 18.63
CA SER A 13 9.29 -5.08 20.06
C SER A 13 8.27 -4.24 20.83
N TRP A 14 7.88 -4.72 22.02
CA TRP A 14 6.88 -4.07 22.87
C TRP A 14 5.53 -3.92 22.15
N CYS A 15 4.78 -5.02 22.09
CA CYS A 15 3.49 -5.07 21.39
C CYS A 15 2.31 -5.09 22.37
N PRO A 16 1.82 -3.94 22.89
CA PRO A 16 0.65 -3.88 23.76
C PRO A 16 -0.65 -4.28 23.02
N PRO A 17 -1.70 -4.69 23.75
CA PRO A 17 -3.02 -4.91 23.16
C PRO A 17 -3.55 -3.66 22.46
N ALA A 18 -4.11 -3.81 21.26
CA ALA A 18 -4.75 -2.71 20.53
C ALA A 18 -6.18 -2.48 21.05
N GLY A 19 -6.32 -2.05 22.31
CA GLY A 19 -7.61 -1.78 22.93
C GLY A 19 -8.54 -3.00 22.95
N ARG A 20 -9.66 -2.94 22.23
CA ARG A 20 -10.66 -4.03 22.15
C ARG A 20 -10.42 -5.01 21.00
N TYR A 21 -9.41 -4.77 20.16
CA TYR A 21 -9.13 -5.63 19.01
C TYR A 21 -8.31 -6.85 19.42
N PRO A 22 -8.45 -7.98 18.71
CA PRO A 22 -7.72 -9.22 19.04
C PRO A 22 -6.22 -9.14 18.69
N TRP A 23 -5.76 -8.10 17.99
CA TRP A 23 -4.35 -7.92 17.62
C TRP A 23 -3.60 -6.97 18.56
N ARG A 24 -2.27 -6.97 18.45
CA ARG A 24 -1.37 -6.09 19.20
C ARG A 24 -0.90 -4.95 18.31
N PHE A 25 -0.56 -3.81 18.92
CA PHE A 25 0.09 -2.68 18.24
C PHE A 25 1.60 -2.74 18.52
N PRO A 26 2.49 -2.38 17.59
CA PRO A 26 2.22 -2.02 16.19
C PRO A 26 1.82 -3.24 15.34
N PHE A 27 1.07 -2.97 14.26
CA PHE A 27 0.62 -3.97 13.29
C PHE A 27 0.85 -3.50 11.85
N ILE A 28 0.75 -4.42 10.90
CA ILE A 28 0.84 -4.16 9.46
C ILE A 28 -0.47 -4.59 8.83
N ASP A 29 -1.10 -3.68 8.09
CA ASP A 29 -2.25 -4.01 7.25
C ASP A 29 -1.78 -4.48 5.87
N ILE A 30 -2.39 -5.56 5.38
CA ILE A 30 -2.14 -6.12 4.05
C ILE A 30 -3.40 -5.96 3.20
N PHE A 31 -3.27 -5.21 2.11
CA PHE A 31 -4.35 -4.92 1.18
C PHE A 31 -4.16 -5.66 -0.14
N TYR A 32 -5.11 -6.50 -0.50
CA TYR A 32 -5.10 -7.20 -1.78
C TYR A 32 -5.67 -6.31 -2.88
N HIS A 33 -4.97 -6.25 -4.00
CA HIS A 33 -5.38 -5.50 -5.18
C HIS A 33 -5.56 -6.44 -6.36
N ASP A 34 -6.50 -6.11 -7.24
CA ASP A 34 -6.70 -6.74 -8.54
C ASP A 34 -6.36 -5.72 -9.63
N GLU A 35 -6.14 -6.20 -10.85
CA GLU A 35 -5.68 -5.36 -11.95
C GLU A 35 -6.27 -5.76 -13.30
N ASN A 36 -6.35 -4.78 -14.21
CA ASN A 36 -6.45 -5.04 -15.64
C ASN A 36 -5.26 -4.41 -16.37
N HIS A 37 -5.38 -4.29 -17.69
CA HIS A 37 -4.32 -3.75 -18.52
C HIS A 37 -3.99 -2.27 -18.22
N THR A 38 -4.92 -1.51 -17.65
CA THR A 38 -4.79 -0.05 -17.47
C THR A 38 -4.83 0.40 -16.01
N HIS A 39 -5.46 -0.37 -15.11
CA HIS A 39 -5.72 0.06 -13.74
C HIS A 39 -5.51 -1.06 -12.71
N VAL A 40 -5.33 -0.63 -11.45
CA VAL A 40 -5.20 -1.45 -10.25
C VAL A 40 -6.22 -0.94 -9.22
N TRP A 41 -6.89 -1.83 -8.51
CA TRP A 41 -7.90 -1.48 -7.51
C TRP A 41 -7.93 -2.45 -6.33
N LEU A 42 -8.50 -2.01 -5.20
CA LEU A 42 -8.62 -2.82 -3.99
C LEU A 42 -9.69 -3.92 -4.15
N VAL A 43 -9.38 -5.15 -3.74
CA VAL A 43 -10.33 -6.28 -3.74
C VAL A 43 -11.34 -6.13 -2.59
N GLY A 44 -12.60 -6.48 -2.83
CA GLY A 44 -13.63 -6.58 -1.78
C GLY A 44 -14.26 -5.24 -1.35
N LYS A 45 -13.84 -4.12 -1.93
CA LYS A 45 -14.56 -2.84 -1.86
C LYS A 45 -14.82 -2.36 -3.28
N PRO A 46 -16.02 -1.81 -3.60
CA PRO A 46 -16.21 -1.12 -4.87
C PRO A 46 -15.18 0.01 -4.94
N SER A 47 -14.20 -0.16 -5.82
CA SER A 47 -13.14 0.80 -6.02
C SER A 47 -13.71 2.03 -6.71
N SER A 48 -14.09 3.02 -5.91
CA SER A 48 -14.44 4.35 -6.42
C SER A 48 -13.25 5.08 -7.05
N CYS A 49 -12.02 4.58 -6.86
CA CYS A 49 -10.79 5.26 -7.30
C CYS A 49 -9.74 4.23 -7.78
N PRO A 50 -9.92 3.61 -8.96
CA PRO A 50 -8.88 2.78 -9.55
C PRO A 50 -7.65 3.64 -9.86
N VAL A 51 -6.46 3.14 -9.55
CA VAL A 51 -5.18 3.83 -9.85
C VAL A 51 -4.67 3.33 -11.19
N ARG A 52 -4.05 4.19 -12.00
CA ARG A 52 -3.44 3.74 -13.25
C ARG A 52 -2.31 2.77 -12.96
N ARG A 53 -2.28 1.68 -13.72
CA ARG A 53 -1.26 0.63 -13.62
C ARG A 53 0.14 1.18 -13.84
N GLU A 54 0.29 2.13 -14.75
CA GLU A 54 1.56 2.79 -15.06
C GLU A 54 2.11 3.61 -13.87
N ASP A 55 1.26 4.16 -13.01
CA ASP A 55 1.73 4.91 -11.84
C ASP A 55 2.26 3.98 -10.74
N VAL A 56 1.80 2.72 -10.74
CA VAL A 56 2.23 1.68 -9.79
C VAL A 56 3.44 0.92 -10.31
N PHE A 57 3.40 0.44 -11.54
CA PHE A 57 4.38 -0.50 -12.10
C PHE A 57 5.27 0.13 -13.19
N PRO A 58 6.52 -0.36 -13.37
CA PRO A 58 7.20 -1.35 -12.53
C PRO A 58 7.49 -0.81 -11.13
N LEU A 59 7.53 -1.70 -10.14
CA LEU A 59 7.88 -1.32 -8.77
C LEU A 59 9.35 -0.89 -8.70
N VAL A 60 9.63 0.10 -7.86
CA VAL A 60 10.98 0.64 -7.64
C VAL A 60 11.35 0.54 -6.16
N LEU A 61 12.62 0.28 -5.86
CA LEU A 61 13.11 0.24 -4.48
C LEU A 61 13.18 1.66 -3.91
N ARG A 62 12.55 1.87 -2.75
CA ARG A 62 12.59 3.13 -2.00
C ARG A 62 12.94 2.86 -0.53
N PRO A 63 13.63 3.80 0.13
CA PRO A 63 14.02 3.63 1.53
C PRO A 63 12.80 3.77 2.47
N LEU A 64 12.70 2.87 3.44
CA LEU A 64 11.84 2.96 4.62
C LEU A 64 12.68 2.71 5.87
N GLY A 65 13.20 3.79 6.46
CA GLY A 65 14.21 3.69 7.52
C GLY A 65 15.48 2.98 7.00
N PRO A 66 15.94 1.89 7.64
CA PRO A 66 17.09 1.11 7.18
C PRO A 66 16.76 0.10 6.05
N LEU A 67 15.48 -0.05 5.68
CA LEU A 67 15.03 -1.04 4.69
C LEU A 67 14.91 -0.42 3.29
N TRP A 68 15.07 -1.24 2.26
CA TRP A 68 14.79 -0.89 0.86
C TRP A 68 13.63 -1.74 0.35
N LEU A 69 12.44 -1.14 0.24
CA LEU A 69 11.22 -1.87 -0.08
C LEU A 69 10.70 -1.47 -1.46
N LEU A 70 9.99 -2.41 -2.11
CA LEU A 70 9.30 -2.14 -3.36
C LEU A 70 8.14 -1.15 -3.12
N ALA A 71 8.11 -0.10 -3.92
CA ALA A 71 7.11 0.95 -3.87
C ALA A 71 6.62 1.28 -5.29
N PRO A 72 5.44 1.94 -5.43
CA PRO A 72 4.96 2.45 -6.71
C PRO A 72 6.02 3.29 -7.44
N ARG A 73 6.03 3.18 -8.78
CA ARG A 73 6.90 3.99 -9.65
C ARG A 73 6.74 5.47 -9.34
N GLU A 74 5.50 5.96 -9.37
CA GLU A 74 5.12 7.34 -9.12
C GLU A 74 4.28 7.43 -7.83
N PRO A 75 4.93 7.46 -6.64
CA PRO A 75 4.21 7.43 -5.37
C PRO A 75 3.38 8.69 -5.15
N MET A 76 3.77 9.84 -5.73
CA MET A 76 3.00 11.07 -5.64
C MET A 76 1.74 11.01 -6.50
N ALA A 77 1.82 10.50 -7.74
CA ALA A 77 0.63 10.26 -8.56
C ALA A 77 -0.33 9.26 -7.89
N HIS A 78 0.22 8.20 -7.29
CA HIS A 78 -0.56 7.26 -6.48
C HIS A 78 -1.20 7.93 -5.26
N PHE A 79 -0.44 8.77 -4.54
CA PHE A 79 -0.94 9.49 -3.36
C PHE A 79 -2.00 10.53 -3.75
N GLU A 80 -1.78 11.33 -4.78
CA GLU A 80 -2.70 12.35 -5.30
C GLU A 80 -3.99 11.73 -5.86
N SER A 81 -3.92 10.59 -6.54
CA SER A 81 -5.12 9.84 -6.95
C SER A 81 -6.02 9.45 -5.77
N ARG A 82 -5.44 9.34 -4.57
CA ARG A 82 -6.15 9.04 -3.31
C ARG A 82 -6.46 10.30 -2.49
N SER A 83 -5.61 11.33 -2.58
CA SER A 83 -5.70 12.60 -1.85
C SER A 83 -6.54 13.67 -2.56
N MET A 84 -6.88 13.50 -3.85
CA MET A 84 -7.89 14.30 -4.56
C MET A 84 -9.33 13.97 -4.12
N ARG A 85 -9.55 13.90 -2.80
CA ARG A 85 -10.86 13.87 -2.15
C ARG A 85 -11.09 15.13 -1.33
N ALA A 86 -10.99 16.29 -1.98
CA ALA A 86 -11.58 17.49 -1.41
C ALA A 86 -12.17 18.49 -2.41
N ILE A 87 -11.77 18.55 -3.70
CA ILE A 87 -12.20 19.71 -4.52
C ILE A 87 -13.03 19.36 -5.77
N GLU A 88 -12.72 18.39 -6.64
CA GLU A 88 -13.39 18.44 -7.97
C GLU A 88 -13.86 17.13 -8.62
N THR A 89 -13.59 15.94 -8.07
CA THR A 89 -14.00 14.69 -8.75
C THR A 89 -14.82 13.79 -7.84
N GLY A 90 -16.15 14.00 -7.85
CA GLY A 90 -17.28 13.10 -7.57
C GLY A 90 -17.10 11.73 -6.89
N CYS A 91 -16.11 11.54 -6.02
CA CYS A 91 -15.83 10.28 -5.33
C CYS A 91 -16.53 10.31 -3.98
N LEU A 92 -17.82 9.94 -3.98
CA LEU A 92 -18.58 9.76 -2.76
C LEU A 92 -18.09 8.49 -2.03
N ALA A 93 -17.69 8.68 -0.77
CA ALA A 93 -17.62 7.59 0.18
C ALA A 93 -19.05 7.29 0.63
N PHE A 94 -19.53 6.06 0.40
CA PHE A 94 -20.61 5.49 1.18
C PHE A 94 -20.00 4.83 2.42
#